data_AF-A0A246FMC7-F1
#
_entry.id   AF-A0A246FMC7-F1
#
_cell.length_a   1.000
_cell.length_b   1.000
_cell.length_c   1.000
_cell.angle_alpha   90.00
_cell.angle_beta   90.00
_cell.angle_gamma   90.00
#
_symmetry.space_group_name_H-M   'P 1'
#
loop_
_entity.id
_entity.type
_entity.pdbx_description
1 polymer ?
#
loop_
_entity_poly.entity_id
_entity_poly.type
_entity_poly.pdbx_seq_one_letter_code
_entity_poly.pdbx_strand_id
1 'polypeptide(L)'
;MSAAESYSSQVWRFFWAVVVPNVPRVAWLVLGLAVFCWLNLLGLEELWPHFPQAERWFVVVLVVNLGLLPWLGARTAQLVRQRVQGWWWQGFWQMVAFVAYLGATALSILLLIFGLLVGLM
;
A
#
# COMPACT_ATOMS: atom_id res chain seq x y z
N MET A 1 6.06 -32.89 25.20
CA MET A 1 5.01 -32.65 24.17
C MET A 1 4.82 -31.15 24.08
N SER A 2 5.43 -30.50 23.09
CA SER A 2 5.38 -29.04 22.94
C SER A 2 3.96 -28.61 22.60
N ALA A 3 3.46 -27.59 23.30
CA ALA A 3 2.15 -27.00 23.07
C ALA A 3 1.95 -26.74 21.57
N ALA A 4 0.80 -27.16 21.04
CA ALA A 4 0.40 -26.86 19.69
C ALA A 4 0.35 -25.33 19.55
N GLU A 5 1.41 -24.73 19.00
CA GLU A 5 1.40 -23.32 18.66
C GLU A 5 0.24 -23.10 17.68
N SER A 6 -0.74 -22.30 18.10
CA SER A 6 -1.88 -21.93 17.26
C SER A 6 -1.38 -21.48 15.89
N TYR A 7 -2.00 -21.97 14.82
CA TYR A 7 -1.68 -21.57 13.44
C TYR A 7 -1.58 -20.04 13.28
N SER A 8 -2.39 -19.28 14.03
CA SER A 8 -2.33 -17.81 14.04
C SER A 8 -0.99 -17.26 14.54
N SER A 9 -0.33 -17.87 15.52
CA SER A 9 0.95 -17.40 16.04
C SER A 9 2.09 -17.65 15.04
N GLN A 10 2.02 -18.75 14.28
CA GLN A 10 2.99 -19.07 13.24
C GLN A 10 2.89 -18.07 12.07
N VAL A 11 1.65 -17.75 11.65
CA VAL A 11 1.41 -16.73 10.62
C VAL A 11 1.90 -15.36 11.09
N TRP A 12 1.64 -15.00 12.34
CA TRP A 12 2.10 -13.74 12.91
C TRP A 12 3.62 -13.64 12.94
N ARG A 13 4.31 -14.71 13.37
CA ARG A 13 5.77 -14.77 13.33
C ARG A 13 6.31 -14.65 11.91
N PHE A 14 5.70 -15.35 10.94
CA PHE A 14 6.10 -15.22 9.53
C PHE A 14 5.93 -13.77 9.03
N PHE A 15 4.81 -13.12 9.37
CA PHE A 15 4.56 -11.74 8.99
C PHE A 15 5.65 -10.79 9.51
N TRP A 16 5.96 -10.85 10.80
CA TRP A 16 6.97 -9.99 11.41
C TRP A 16 8.41 -10.34 11.02
N ALA A 17 8.73 -11.61 10.83
CA ALA A 17 10.09 -12.06 10.52
C ALA A 17 10.44 -11.99 9.03
N VAL A 18 9.44 -12.13 8.14
CA VAL A 18 9.67 -12.25 6.70
C VAL A 18 9.00 -11.11 5.93
N VAL A 19 7.74 -10.78 6.20
CA VAL A 19 7.03 -9.77 5.39
C VAL A 19 7.49 -8.36 5.75
N VAL A 20 7.34 -7.96 7.01
CA VAL A 20 7.67 -6.60 7.50
C VAL A 20 9.09 -6.15 7.15
N PRO A 21 10.15 -6.96 7.30
CA PRO A 21 11.52 -6.53 6.98
C PRO A 21 11.77 -6.35 5.48
N ASN A 22 10.96 -6.99 4.63
CA ASN A 22 11.06 -6.88 3.18
C ASN A 22 10.13 -5.79 2.60
N VAL A 23 9.33 -5.13 3.42
CA VAL A 23 8.56 -3.95 3.02
C VAL A 23 9.55 -2.81 2.72
N PRO A 24 9.53 -2.20 1.52
CA PRO A 24 10.39 -1.07 1.19
C PRO A 24 10.19 0.09 2.17
N ARG A 25 11.27 0.79 2.55
CA ARG A 25 11.18 1.99 3.42
C ARG A 25 10.18 3.03 2.89
N VAL A 26 10.12 3.17 1.56
CA VAL A 26 9.18 4.06 0.88
C VAL A 26 7.72 3.68 1.16
N ALA A 27 7.39 2.41 1.36
CA ALA A 27 6.02 1.99 1.67
C ALA A 27 5.56 2.48 3.05
N TRP A 28 6.46 2.51 4.03
CA TRP A 28 6.16 3.09 5.35
C TRP A 28 5.92 4.60 5.25
N LEU A 29 6.71 5.30 4.43
CA LEU A 29 6.50 6.72 4.17
C LEU A 29 5.17 6.98 3.46
N VAL A 30 4.85 6.21 2.42
CA VAL A 30 3.60 6.31 1.66
C VAL A 30 2.38 6.03 2.56
N LEU A 31 2.46 5.00 3.41
CA LEU A 31 1.41 4.71 4.39
C LEU A 31 1.27 5.85 5.41
N GLY A 32 2.38 6.33 5.96
CA GLY A 32 2.37 7.44 6.92
C GLY A 32 1.77 8.72 6.32
N LEU A 33 2.15 9.06 5.08
CA LEU A 33 1.59 10.20 4.35
C LEU A 33 0.11 10.02 4.03
N ALA A 34 -0.31 8.82 3.61
CA ALA A 34 -1.72 8.54 3.37
C ALA A 34 -2.55 8.72 4.66
N VAL A 35 -2.11 8.15 5.78
CA VAL A 35 -2.77 8.31 7.09
C VAL A 35 -2.78 9.77 7.52
N PHE A 36 -1.66 10.48 7.37
CA PHE A 36 -1.57 11.90 7.71
C PHE A 36 -2.56 12.75 6.89
N CYS A 37 -2.62 12.55 5.57
CA CYS A 37 -3.55 13.28 4.70
C CYS A 37 -5.00 12.93 5.05
N TRP A 38 -5.30 11.66 5.30
CA TRP A 38 -6.63 11.21 5.72
C TRP A 38 -7.08 11.90 7.01
N LEU A 39 -6.23 11.91 8.04
CA LEU A 39 -6.54 12.56 9.31
C LEU A 39 -6.72 14.08 9.16
N ASN A 40 -5.89 14.74 8.34
CA ASN A 40 -6.02 16.18 8.10
C ASN A 40 -7.27 16.53 7.30
N LEU A 41 -7.74 15.65 6.40
CA LEU A 41 -9.01 15.83 5.70
C LEU A 41 -10.21 15.71 6.65
N LEU A 42 -10.15 14.82 7.65
CA LEU A 42 -11.20 14.70 8.67
C LEU A 42 -11.30 15.94 9.56
N GLY A 43 -10.16 16.57 9.87
CA GLY A 43 -10.08 17.79 10.70
C GLY A 43 -9.86 19.07 9.89
N LEU A 44 -10.25 19.10 8.61
CA LEU A 44 -9.85 20.19 7.70
C LEU A 44 -10.34 21.56 8.18
N GLU A 45 -11.62 21.65 8.57
CA GLU A 45 -12.25 22.89 9.01
C GLU A 45 -11.68 23.40 10.35
N GLU A 46 -11.23 22.48 11.21
CA GLU A 46 -10.68 22.81 12.54
C GLU A 46 -9.19 23.16 12.48
N LEU A 47 -8.41 22.43 11.71
CA LEU A 47 -6.95 22.56 11.64
C LEU A 47 -6.48 23.58 10.60
N TRP A 48 -7.25 23.77 9.52
CA TRP A 48 -6.87 24.59 8.37
C TRP A 48 -7.92 25.63 7.96
N PRO A 49 -8.52 26.40 8.90
CA PRO A 49 -9.66 27.28 8.61
C PRO A 49 -9.34 28.41 7.60
N HIS A 50 -8.06 28.78 7.46
CA HIS A 50 -7.61 29.86 6.59
C HIS A 50 -6.95 29.38 5.29
N PHE A 51 -6.91 28.07 5.04
CA PHE A 51 -6.24 27.49 3.88
C PHE A 51 -7.23 26.75 2.98
N PRO A 52 -7.99 27.46 2.13
CA PRO A 52 -9.02 26.86 1.27
C PRO A 52 -8.46 25.88 0.23
N GLN A 53 -7.16 25.91 -0.04
CA GLN A 53 -6.50 24.98 -0.95
C GLN A 53 -6.01 23.69 -0.25
N ALA A 54 -6.03 23.64 1.09
CA ALA A 54 -5.50 22.51 1.85
C ALA A 54 -6.20 21.20 1.48
N GLU A 55 -7.52 21.25 1.28
CA GLU A 55 -8.31 20.09 0.87
C GLU A 55 -7.78 19.49 -0.43
N ARG A 56 -7.63 20.31 -1.47
CA ARG A 56 -7.13 19.86 -2.77
C ARG A 56 -5.73 19.25 -2.66
N TRP A 57 -4.84 19.86 -1.88
CA TRP A 57 -3.49 19.32 -1.67
C TRP A 57 -3.52 17.97 -0.95
N PHE A 58 -4.26 17.84 0.15
CA PHE A 58 -4.36 16.57 0.88
C PHE A 58 -5.04 15.48 0.05
N VAL A 59 -6.08 15.81 -0.71
CA VAL A 59 -6.74 14.86 -1.64
C VAL A 59 -5.76 14.39 -2.71
N VAL A 60 -5.03 15.31 -3.38
CA VAL A 60 -4.06 14.94 -4.42
C VAL A 60 -2.97 14.04 -3.84
N VAL A 61 -2.39 14.43 -2.71
CA VAL A 61 -1.34 13.63 -2.05
C VAL A 61 -1.89 12.27 -1.62
N LEU A 62 -3.10 12.21 -1.04
CA LEU A 62 -3.73 10.96 -0.64
C LEU A 62 -3.95 10.03 -1.84
N VAL A 63 -4.50 10.55 -2.94
CA VAL A 63 -4.76 9.78 -4.17
C VAL A 63 -3.46 9.23 -4.76
N VAL A 64 -2.40 10.04 -4.84
CA VAL A 64 -1.09 9.58 -5.30
C VAL A 64 -0.53 8.48 -4.40
N ASN A 65 -0.62 8.64 -3.07
CA ASN A 65 -0.16 7.61 -2.14
C ASN A 65 -0.96 6.30 -2.29
N LEU A 66 -2.29 6.38 -2.40
CA LEU A 66 -3.14 5.21 -2.63
C LEU A 66 -2.81 4.52 -3.97
N GLY A 67 -2.48 5.29 -5.01
CA GLY A 67 -1.99 4.78 -6.29
C GLY A 67 -0.66 4.03 -6.18
N LEU A 68 0.24 4.47 -5.30
CA LEU A 68 1.55 3.87 -5.08
C LEU A 68 1.53 2.60 -4.22
N LEU A 69 0.54 2.45 -3.33
CA LEU A 69 0.46 1.30 -2.41
C LEU A 69 0.42 -0.05 -3.14
N PRO A 70 -0.40 -0.27 -4.19
CA PRO A 70 -0.39 -1.51 -4.97
C PRO A 70 0.98 -1.85 -5.58
N TRP A 71 1.70 -0.84 -6.09
CA TRP A 71 3.05 -1.02 -6.65
C TRP A 71 4.04 -1.46 -5.58
N LEU A 72 3.97 -0.84 -4.39
CA LEU A 72 4.83 -1.20 -3.26
C LEU A 72 4.45 -2.56 -2.67
N GLY A 73 3.18 -2.94 -2.70
CA GLY A 73 2.69 -4.27 -2.37
C GLY A 73 3.24 -5.34 -3.32
N ALA A 74 3.17 -5.10 -4.63
CA ALA A 74 3.73 -5.99 -5.64
C ALA A 74 5.25 -6.17 -5.48
N ARG A 75 5.97 -5.08 -5.21
CA ARG A 75 7.40 -5.12 -4.91
C ARG A 75 7.71 -5.91 -3.63
N THR A 76 6.92 -5.71 -2.58
CA THR A 76 7.07 -6.48 -1.33
C THR A 76 6.85 -7.97 -1.58
N ALA A 77 5.81 -8.35 -2.33
CA ALA A 77 5.54 -9.73 -2.68
C ALA A 77 6.69 -10.37 -3.50
N GLN A 78 7.31 -9.62 -4.42
CA GLN A 78 8.49 -10.07 -5.15
C GLN A 78 9.72 -10.27 -4.25
N LEU A 79 9.95 -9.37 -3.29
CA LEU A 79 11.05 -9.50 -2.33
C LEU A 79 10.83 -10.68 -1.39
N VAL A 80 9.61 -10.86 -0.90
CA VAL A 80 9.24 -12.02 -0.06
C VAL A 80 9.42 -13.31 -0.84
N ARG A 81 9.00 -13.38 -2.10
CA ARG A 81 9.19 -14.56 -2.98
C ARG A 81 10.66 -15.04 -3.00
N GLN A 82 11.63 -14.13 -3.05
CA GLN A 82 13.05 -14.48 -3.06
C GLN A 82 13.55 -15.06 -1.72
N ARG A 83 12.83 -14.83 -0.63
CA ARG A 83 13.18 -15.28 0.72
C ARG A 83 12.50 -16.58 1.12
N VAL A 84 11.35 -16.92 0.53
CA VAL A 84 10.64 -18.16 0.85
C VAL A 84 11.22 -19.34 0.06
N GLN A 85 11.46 -20.44 0.77
CA GLN A 85 11.87 -21.70 0.18
C GLN A 85 10.65 -22.55 -0.16
N GLY A 86 10.74 -23.31 -1.25
CA GLY A 86 9.67 -24.18 -1.74
C GLY A 86 8.90 -23.57 -2.91
N TRP A 87 8.75 -24.36 -3.97
CA TRP A 87 8.14 -23.93 -5.23
C TRP A 87 6.68 -23.46 -5.07
N TRP A 88 5.92 -24.11 -4.18
CA TRP A 88 4.52 -23.79 -3.92
C TRP A 88 4.36 -22.38 -3.31
N TRP A 89 5.16 -22.05 -2.29
CA TRP A 89 5.16 -20.72 -1.67
C TRP A 89 5.66 -19.64 -2.63
N GLN A 90 6.68 -19.94 -3.45
CA GLN A 90 7.13 -19.01 -4.48
C GLN A 90 6.05 -18.72 -5.51
N GLY A 91 5.29 -19.75 -5.93
CA GLY A 91 4.15 -19.61 -6.83
C GLY A 91 3.04 -18.76 -6.23
N PHE A 92 2.72 -18.97 -4.95
CA PHE A 92 1.74 -18.13 -4.22
C PHE A 92 2.13 -16.66 -4.23
N TRP A 93 3.37 -16.33 -3.81
CA TRP A 93 3.84 -14.94 -3.79
C TRP A 93 3.97 -14.33 -5.19
N GLN A 94 4.22 -15.15 -6.22
CA GLN A 94 4.17 -14.71 -7.61
C GLN A 94 2.76 -14.36 -8.06
N MET A 95 1.74 -15.13 -7.68
CA MET A 95 0.34 -14.78 -7.94
C MET A 95 -0.05 -13.50 -7.20
N VAL A 96 0.33 -13.34 -5.93
CA VAL A 96 0.09 -12.11 -5.16
C VAL A 96 0.73 -10.91 -5.86
N ALA A 97 1.99 -11.03 -6.29
CA ALA A 97 2.66 -9.97 -7.04
C ALA A 97 1.93 -9.64 -8.35
N PHE A 98 1.47 -10.66 -9.08
CA PHE A 98 0.76 -10.47 -10.36
C PHE A 98 -0.58 -9.76 -10.16
N VAL A 99 -1.38 -10.18 -9.18
CA VAL A 99 -2.65 -9.53 -8.83
C VAL A 99 -2.40 -8.09 -8.38
N ALA A 100 -1.36 -7.85 -7.57
CA ALA A 100 -1.00 -6.51 -7.14
C ALA A 100 -0.58 -5.62 -8.33
N TYR A 101 0.20 -6.13 -9.28
CA TYR A 101 0.57 -5.39 -10.50
C TYR A 101 -0.63 -5.11 -11.42
N LEU A 102 -1.55 -6.07 -11.59
CA LEU A 102 -2.78 -5.85 -12.35
C LEU A 102 -3.64 -4.77 -11.69
N GLY A 103 -3.83 -4.84 -10.37
CA GLY A 103 -4.53 -3.82 -9.61
C GLY A 103 -3.85 -2.46 -9.72
N ALA A 104 -2.52 -2.41 -9.59
CA ALA A 104 -1.74 -1.18 -9.73
C ALA A 104 -1.87 -0.56 -11.11
N THR A 105 -1.84 -1.38 -12.17
CA THR A 105 -1.98 -0.95 -13.55
C THR A 105 -3.39 -0.41 -13.81
N ALA A 106 -4.42 -1.15 -13.43
CA ALA A 106 -5.81 -0.72 -13.58
C ALA A 106 -6.10 0.58 -12.82
N LEU A 107 -5.61 0.69 -11.58
CA LEU A 107 -5.74 1.90 -10.77
C LEU A 107 -5.01 3.08 -11.41
N SER A 108 -3.80 2.87 -11.93
CA SER A 108 -3.02 3.92 -12.61
C SER A 108 -3.74 4.40 -13.88
N ILE A 109 -4.32 3.50 -14.66
CA ILE A 109 -5.12 3.83 -15.85
C ILE A 109 -6.35 4.67 -15.45
N LEU A 110 -7.09 4.24 -14.41
CA LEU A 110 -8.25 4.98 -13.92
C LEU A 110 -7.88 6.38 -13.42
N LEU A 111 -6.78 6.50 -12.67
CA LEU A 111 -6.28 7.79 -12.19
C LEU A 111 -5.85 8.71 -13.33
N LEU A 112 -5.21 8.16 -14.38
CA LEU A 112 -4.86 8.91 -15.58
C LEU A 112 -6.11 9.39 -16.33
N ILE A 113 -7.09 8.52 -16.55
CA ILE A 113 -8.36 8.89 -17.21
C ILE A 113 -9.08 9.98 -16.41
N PHE A 114 -9.21 9.79 -15.10
CA PHE A 114 -9.86 10.77 -14.23
C PHE A 114 -9.10 12.10 -14.22
N GLY A 115 -7.78 12.07 -14.11
CA GLY A 115 -6.93 13.27 -14.18
C GLY A 115 -7.04 14.01 -15.51
N LEU A 116 -7.11 13.29 -16.63
CA LEU A 116 -7.33 13.89 -17.95
C LEU A 116 -8.72 14.53 -18.06
N LEU A 117 -9.78 13.87 -17.57
CA LEU A 117 -11.14 14.42 -17.59
C LEU A 117 -11.26 15.67 -16.72
N VAL A 118 -10.69 15.66 -15.52
CA VAL A 118 -10.71 16.81 -14.61
C VAL A 118 -9.81 17.94 -15.10
N GLY A 119 -8.66 17.63 -15.74
CA GLY A 119 -7.76 18.64 -16.30
C GLY A 119 -8.23 19.27 -17.62
N LEU A 120 -9.22 18.66 -18.28
CA LEU A 120 -9.90 19.19 -19.47
C LEU A 120 -11.11 20.08 -19.13
N MET A 121 -11.59 20.07 -17.88
CA MET A 121 -12.68 20.92 -17.37
C MET A 121 -12.15 22.17 -16.68
#